data_AF-A0A0K0PDI2-F1
#
_entry.id   AF-A0A0K0PDI2-F1
#
_cell.length_a   1.000
_cell.length_b   1.000
_cell.length_c   1.000
_cell.angle_alpha   90.00
_cell.angle_beta   90.00
_cell.angle_gamma   90.00
#
_symmetry.space_group_name_H-M   'P 1'
#
loop_
_entity.id
_entity.type
_entity.pdbx_description
1 polymer ?
#
loop_
_entity_poly.entity_id
_entity_poly.type
_entity_poly.pdbx_seq_one_letter_code
_entity_poly.pdbx_strand_id
1 'polypeptide(L)'
;MSYPQQFPPSLLTQSPEERLAYFDNYTMAHPRLDEAVNLLKLLVNQSGESRVIFIYGPTGVGKTTLRLLIEKWLIESTLEELETNPGCIPVASVEAVIQKSGLFNSKDHIKRCLFLP
;
A
#
# COMPACT_ATOMS: atom_id res chain seq x y z
N MET A 1 18.80 -15.24 23.85
CA MET A 1 18.06 -15.37 22.57
C MET A 1 18.68 -14.38 21.60
N SER A 2 19.30 -14.88 20.52
CA SER A 2 19.92 -14.03 19.49
C SER A 2 18.79 -13.43 18.64
N TYR A 3 18.61 -12.12 18.71
CA TYR A 3 17.75 -11.44 17.73
C TYR A 3 18.44 -11.58 16.36
N PRO A 4 17.74 -12.01 15.30
CA PRO A 4 18.34 -12.06 13.97
C PRO A 4 18.89 -10.67 13.66
N GLN A 5 20.16 -10.58 13.26
CA GLN A 5 20.75 -9.32 12.82
C GLN A 5 19.96 -8.83 11.59
N GLN A 6 19.08 -7.86 11.81
CA GLN A 6 18.24 -7.27 10.76
C GLN A 6 19.01 -6.26 9.88
N PHE A 7 20.22 -5.85 10.32
CA PHE A 7 21.04 -4.87 9.62
C PHE A 7 22.24 -5.55 8.95
N PRO A 8 22.45 -5.37 7.63
CA PRO A 8 23.59 -5.94 6.92
C PRO A 8 24.89 -5.17 7.24
N PRO A 9 25.89 -5.78 7.92
CA PRO A 9 27.11 -5.08 8.30
C PRO A 9 27.94 -4.59 7.10
N SER A 10 27.80 -5.24 5.94
CA SER A 10 28.42 -4.82 4.67
C SER A 10 27.99 -3.44 4.20
N LEU A 11 26.83 -2.95 4.66
CA LEU A 11 26.35 -1.61 4.35
C LEU A 11 27.20 -0.50 5.01
N LEU A 12 27.96 -0.83 6.07
CA LEU A 12 28.84 0.14 6.73
C LEU A 12 30.02 0.56 5.83
N THR A 13 30.40 -0.31 4.90
CA THR A 13 31.49 -0.09 3.94
C THR A 13 31.02 0.47 2.59
N GLN A 14 29.71 0.61 2.40
CA GLN A 14 29.10 1.13 1.18
C GLN A 14 29.10 2.65 1.11
N SER A 15 28.80 3.20 -0.07
CA SER A 15 28.73 4.66 -0.26
C SER A 15 27.61 5.28 0.59
N PRO A 16 27.70 6.58 0.91
CA PRO A 16 26.60 7.29 1.57
C PRO A 16 25.26 7.17 0.84
N GLU A 17 25.25 7.17 -0.50
CA GLU A 17 24.01 7.03 -1.28
C GLU A 17 23.37 5.64 -1.09
N GLU A 18 24.16 4.56 -1.16
CA GLU A 18 23.67 3.19 -0.97
C GLU A 18 23.13 2.97 0.45
N ARG A 19 23.77 3.59 1.44
CA ARG A 19 23.33 3.54 2.84
C ARG A 19 21.98 4.24 3.02
N LEU A 20 21.79 5.41 2.41
CA LEU A 20 20.52 6.13 2.45
C LEU A 20 19.41 5.33 1.77
N ALA A 21 19.68 4.81 0.57
CA ALA A 21 18.72 4.01 -0.18
C ALA A 21 18.24 2.77 0.59
N TYR A 22 19.10 2.12 1.38
CA TYR A 22 18.69 1.02 2.25
C TYR A 22 17.64 1.46 3.28
N PHE A 23 17.87 2.57 3.98
CA PHE A 23 16.95 3.03 5.01
C PHE A 23 15.65 3.61 4.42
N ASP A 24 15.73 4.26 3.27
CA ASP A 24 14.54 4.76 2.56
C ASP A 24 13.59 3.63 2.14
N ASN A 25 14.15 2.47 1.80
CA ASN A 25 13.38 1.28 1.42
C ASN A 25 13.10 0.32 2.59
N TYR A 26 13.73 0.54 3.75
CA TYR A 26 13.54 -0.32 4.91
C TYR A 26 12.21 0.00 5.60
N THR A 27 11.26 -0.92 5.48
CA THR A 27 10.04 -0.89 6.28
C THR A 27 10.24 -1.80 7.48
N MET A 28 10.30 -1.24 8.69
CA MET A 28 10.34 -2.04 9.91
C MET A 28 9.05 -2.87 10.02
N ALA A 29 9.18 -4.19 10.18
CA ALA A 29 8.07 -5.07 10.52
C ALA A 29 7.55 -4.71 11.91
N HIS A 30 6.52 -3.88 11.96
CA HIS A 30 5.87 -3.48 13.20
C HIS A 30 4.70 -4.45 13.49
N PRO A 31 4.65 -5.14 14.64
CA PRO A 31 3.64 -6.17 14.91
C PRO A 31 2.19 -5.71 14.68
N ARG A 32 1.86 -4.47 15.05
CA ARG A 32 0.53 -3.88 14.81
C ARG A 32 0.20 -3.69 13.33
N LEU A 33 1.19 -3.47 12.48
CA LEU A 33 0.97 -3.39 11.03
C LEU A 33 0.61 -4.78 10.49
N ASP A 34 1.32 -5.82 10.93
CA ASP A 34 1.01 -7.20 10.53
C ASP A 34 -0.38 -7.63 10.98
N GLU A 35 -0.77 -7.31 12.23
CA GLU A 35 -2.12 -7.51 12.73
C GLU A 35 -3.17 -6.79 11.87
N ALA A 36 -2.94 -5.52 11.55
CA ALA A 36 -3.84 -4.73 10.71
C ALA A 36 -3.95 -5.29 9.28
N VAL A 37 -2.84 -5.73 8.69
CA VAL A 37 -2.81 -6.38 7.37
C VAL A 37 -3.63 -7.65 7.39
N ASN A 38 -3.41 -8.53 8.38
CA ASN A 38 -4.12 -9.81 8.47
C ASN A 38 -5.63 -9.62 8.69
N LEU A 39 -6.01 -8.66 9.54
CA LEU A 39 -7.41 -8.29 9.73
C LEU A 39 -8.04 -7.80 8.42
N LEU A 40 -7.35 -6.93 7.69
CA LEU A 40 -7.88 -6.36 6.45
C LEU A 40 -8.01 -7.41 5.35
N LYS A 41 -7.05 -8.34 5.22
CA LYS A 41 -7.16 -9.50 4.31
C LYS A 41 -8.40 -10.34 4.60
N LEU A 42 -8.68 -10.60 5.88
CA LEU A 42 -9.86 -11.34 6.30
C LEU A 42 -11.17 -10.62 5.89
N LEU A 43 -11.24 -9.31 6.16
CA LEU A 43 -12.41 -8.49 5.87
C LEU A 43 -12.71 -8.39 4.37
N VAL A 44 -11.67 -8.33 3.55
CA VAL A 44 -11.77 -8.29 2.08
C VAL A 44 -12.21 -9.65 1.53
N ASN A 45 -11.57 -10.76 1.95
CA ASN A 45 -11.87 -12.09 1.42
C ASN A 45 -13.24 -12.65 1.84
N GLN A 46 -13.72 -12.33 3.04
CA GLN A 46 -14.98 -12.89 3.58
C GLN A 46 -16.22 -12.08 3.17
N SER A 47 -16.15 -11.34 2.07
CA SER A 47 -17.23 -10.46 1.64
C SER A 47 -18.03 -11.11 0.51
N GLY A 48 -19.17 -11.71 0.87
CA GLY A 48 -20.19 -12.14 -0.11
C GLY A 48 -21.00 -10.98 -0.71
N GLU A 49 -20.78 -9.75 -0.23
CA GLU A 49 -21.43 -8.50 -0.65
C GLU A 49 -20.40 -7.36 -0.70
N SER A 50 -20.70 -6.27 -1.42
CA SER A 50 -19.87 -5.06 -1.45
C SER A 50 -19.74 -4.42 -0.06
N ARG A 51 -18.49 -4.17 0.39
CA ARG A 51 -18.19 -3.55 1.69
C ARG A 51 -17.43 -2.24 1.54
N VAL A 52 -17.64 -1.33 2.49
CA VAL A 52 -16.87 -0.10 2.64
C VAL A 52 -16.07 -0.17 3.94
N ILE A 53 -14.75 -0.06 3.86
CA ILE A 53 -13.84 -0.14 5.02
C ILE A 53 -13.17 1.22 5.20
N PHE A 54 -13.37 1.82 6.37
CA PHE A 54 -12.74 3.10 6.72
C PHE A 54 -11.43 2.87 7.47
N ILE A 55 -10.33 3.39 6.92
CA ILE A 55 -9.02 3.41 7.57
C ILE A 55 -8.69 4.86 7.93
N TYR A 56 -8.59 5.16 9.21
CA TYR A 56 -8.32 6.51 9.73
C TYR A 56 -7.25 6.50 10.82
N GLY A 57 -6.60 7.64 11.05
CA GLY A 57 -5.54 7.79 12.04
C GLY A 57 -4.59 8.94 11.69
N PRO A 58 -3.68 9.32 12.62
CA PRO A 58 -2.77 10.44 12.43
C PRO A 58 -1.79 10.23 11.26
N THR A 59 -1.23 11.32 10.74
CA THR A 59 -0.20 11.28 9.70
C THR A 59 1.02 10.47 10.19
N GLY A 60 1.60 9.64 9.32
CA GLY A 60 2.76 8.83 9.66
C GLY A 60 2.48 7.51 10.39
N VAL A 61 1.23 7.19 10.74
CA VAL A 61 0.89 5.92 11.44
C VAL A 61 0.95 4.66 10.55
N GLY A 62 1.31 4.80 9.27
CA GLY A 62 1.43 3.66 8.35
C GLY A 62 0.18 3.32 7.53
N LYS A 63 -0.82 4.22 7.44
CA LYS A 63 -2.03 4.00 6.61
C LYS A 63 -1.70 3.76 5.14
N THR A 64 -0.81 4.57 4.57
CA THR A 64 -0.35 4.40 3.17
C THR A 64 0.37 3.07 3.00
N THR A 65 1.22 2.70 3.97
CA THR A 65 1.91 1.40 3.98
C THR A 65 0.92 0.24 4.02
N LEU A 66 -0.11 0.30 4.89
CA LEU A 66 -1.18 -0.69 4.97
C LEU A 66 -1.92 -0.84 3.64
N ARG A 67 -2.27 0.29 2.99
CA ARG A 67 -2.90 0.28 1.65
C ARG A 67 -2.01 -0.46 0.64
N LEU A 68 -0.75 -0.06 0.50
CA LEU A 68 0.18 -0.64 -0.47
C LEU A 68 0.41 -2.14 -0.24
N LEU A 69 0.49 -2.59 1.01
CA LEU A 69 0.64 -4.02 1.33
C LEU A 69 -0.59 -4.84 0.93
N ILE A 70 -1.79 -4.28 1.10
CA ILE A 70 -3.04 -4.95 0.69
C ILE A 70 -3.20 -4.93 -0.83
N GLU A 71 -2.89 -3.81 -1.50
CA GLU A 71 -2.90 -3.73 -2.96
C GLU A 71 -1.96 -4.77 -3.58
N LYS A 72 -0.72 -4.86 -3.06
CA LYS A 72 0.25 -5.88 -3.48
C LYS A 72 -0.31 -7.29 -3.30
N TRP A 73 -0.86 -7.58 -2.12
CA TRP A 73 -1.42 -8.90 -1.84
C TRP A 73 -2.61 -9.25 -2.75
N LEU A 74 -3.50 -8.29 -3.05
CA LEU A 74 -4.63 -8.50 -3.96
C LEU A 74 -4.15 -8.86 -5.37
N ILE A 75 -3.15 -8.12 -5.88
CA ILE A 75 -2.54 -8.40 -7.19
C ILE A 75 -1.90 -9.78 -7.19
N GLU A 76 -1.08 -10.10 -6.20
CA GLU A 76 -0.42 -11.42 -6.08
C GLU A 76 -1.44 -12.57 -5.99
N SER A 77 -2.55 -12.37 -5.27
CA SER A 77 -3.60 -13.37 -5.10
C SER A 77 -4.48 -13.62 -6.33
N THR A 78 -4.40 -12.75 -7.34
CA THR A 78 -5.23 -12.80 -8.56
C THR A 78 -4.42 -13.08 -9.81
N LEU A 79 -3.12 -13.37 -9.69
CA LEU A 79 -2.23 -13.64 -10.83
C LEU A 79 -2.75 -14.76 -11.74
N GLU A 80 -3.20 -15.87 -11.17
CA GLU A 80 -3.76 -17.00 -11.95
C GLU A 80 -5.03 -16.59 -12.73
N GLU A 81 -5.86 -15.73 -12.14
CA GLU A 81 -7.06 -15.21 -12.78
C GLU A 81 -6.71 -14.23 -13.91
N LEU A 82 -5.69 -13.41 -13.72
CA LEU A 82 -5.19 -12.47 -14.73
C LEU A 82 -4.65 -13.18 -15.98
N GLU A 83 -4.03 -14.36 -15.82
CA GLU A 83 -3.58 -15.19 -16.96
C GLU A 83 -4.76 -15.68 -17.79
N THR A 84 -5.89 -16.00 -17.15
CA THR A 84 -7.07 -16.56 -17.81
C THR A 84 -8.04 -15.47 -18.29
N ASN A 85 -8.08 -14.34 -17.59
CA ASN A 85 -8.95 -13.20 -17.85
C ASN A 85 -8.14 -11.89 -17.75
N PRO A 86 -7.56 -11.42 -18.87
CA PRO A 86 -6.82 -10.15 -18.92
C PRO A 86 -7.66 -8.91 -18.58
N GLY A 87 -8.99 -9.03 -18.57
CA GLY A 87 -9.91 -7.96 -18.17
C GLY A 87 -10.16 -7.89 -16.66
N CYS A 88 -9.59 -8.79 -15.86
CA CYS A 88 -9.71 -8.73 -14.40
C CYS A 88 -8.96 -7.50 -13.86
N ILE A 89 -9.65 -6.70 -13.03
CA ILE A 89 -9.07 -5.54 -12.35
C ILE A 89 -9.00 -5.89 -10.86
N PRO A 90 -7.84 -6.33 -10.34
CA PRO A 90 -7.74 -6.78 -8.96
C PRO A 90 -7.79 -5.62 -7.95
N VAL A 91 -7.34 -4.45 -8.37
CA VAL A 91 -7.28 -3.23 -7.55
C VAL A 91 -7.49 -2.02 -8.44
N ALA A 92 -8.34 -1.08 -7.98
CA ALA A 92 -8.40 0.29 -8.48
C ALA A 92 -8.19 1.25 -7.30
N SER A 93 -7.24 2.17 -7.43
CA SER A 93 -6.85 3.11 -6.37
C SER A 93 -6.93 4.53 -6.88
N VAL A 94 -7.46 5.44 -6.05
CA VAL A 94 -7.53 6.87 -6.36
C VAL A 94 -7.11 7.68 -5.16
N GLU A 95 -6.29 8.70 -5.40
CA GLU A 95 -5.89 9.66 -4.38
C GLU A 95 -6.66 10.98 -4.56
N ALA A 96 -7.30 11.43 -3.48
CA ALA A 96 -7.93 12.73 -3.45
C ALA A 96 -6.85 13.81 -3.29
N VAL A 97 -6.60 14.56 -4.36
CA VAL A 97 -5.65 15.66 -4.35
C VAL A 97 -6.29 16.91 -3.75
N ILE A 98 -5.66 17.48 -2.73
CA ILE A 98 -6.05 18.77 -2.16
C ILE A 98 -5.75 19.86 -3.19
N GLN A 99 -6.77 20.60 -3.62
CA GLN A 99 -6.60 21.69 -4.56
C GLN A 99 -6.02 22.91 -3.85
N LYS A 100 -5.09 23.62 -4.51
CA LYS A 100 -4.47 24.84 -3.96
C LYS A 100 -5.48 25.93 -3.59
N SER A 101 -6.66 25.93 -4.23
CA SER A 101 -7.75 26.87 -3.95
C SER A 101 -8.60 26.49 -2.72
N GLY A 102 -8.41 25.29 -2.14
CA GLY A 102 -9.24 24.75 -1.07
C GLY A 102 -10.66 24.33 -1.50
N LEU A 103 -11.05 24.60 -2.75
CA LEU A 103 -12.36 24.23 -3.30
C LEU A 103 -12.25 22.92 -4.08
N PHE A 104 -13.25 22.06 -3.93
CA PHE A 104 -13.35 20.84 -4.71
C PHE A 104 -13.76 21.15 -6.17
N ASN A 105 -13.00 20.67 -7.15
CA ASN A 105 -13.36 20.77 -8.57
C ASN A 105 -13.74 19.38 -9.11
N SER A 106 -15.05 19.14 -9.19
CA SER A 106 -15.60 17.86 -9.67
C SER A 106 -15.14 17.50 -11.09
N LYS A 107 -14.91 18.48 -11.98
CA LYS A 107 -14.47 18.20 -13.36
C LYS A 107 -13.05 17.67 -13.41
N ASP A 108 -12.15 18.25 -12.60
CA ASP A 108 -10.77 17.80 -12.48
C ASP A 108 -10.69 16.43 -11.79
N HIS A 109 -11.47 16.21 -10.73
CA HIS A 109 -11.55 14.91 -10.06
C HIS A 109 -12.03 13.80 -11.00
N ILE A 110 -13.15 13.99 -11.71
CA ILE A 110 -13.68 13.01 -12.66
C ILE A 110 -12.67 12.70 -13.76
N LYS A 111 -11.96 13.71 -14.27
CA LYS A 111 -10.90 13.49 -15.27
C LYS A 111 -9.81 12.57 -14.73
N ARG A 112 -9.35 12.75 -13.49
CA ARG A 112 -8.31 11.90 -12.89
C ARG A 112 -8.78 10.49 -12.58
N CYS A 113 -10.06 10.31 -12.26
CA CYS A 113 -10.64 8.99 -12.01
C CYS A 113 -10.87 8.19 -13.29
N LEU A 114 -11.23 8.85 -14.40
CA LEU A 114 -11.61 8.19 -15.65
C LEU A 114 -10.46 8.11 -16.66
N PHE A 115 -9.59 9.10 -16.68
CA PHE A 115 -8.40 9.12 -17.52
C PHE A 115 -7.20 8.87 -16.62
N LEU A 116 -6.86 7.60 -16.45
CA LEU A 116 -5.60 7.16 -15.83
C LEU A 116 -4.43 7.87 -16.56
N PRO A 117 -3.51 8.55 -15.86
CA PRO A 117 -2.23 8.96 -16.42
C PRO A 117 -1.29 7.76 -16.63
#